data_AF-A0A917L072-F1
#
_entry.id   AF-A0A917L072-F1
#
_cell.length_a   1.000
_cell.length_b   1.000
_cell.length_c   1.000
_cell.angle_alpha   90.00
_cell.angle_beta   90.00
_cell.angle_gamma   90.00
#
_symmetry.space_group_name_H-M   'P 1'
#
loop_
_entity.id
_entity.type
_entity.pdbx_description
1 polymer ?
#
loop_
_entity_poly.entity_id
_entity_poly.type
_entity_poly.pdbx_seq_one_letter_code
_entity_poly.pdbx_strand_id
1 'polypeptide(L)' 'MSDNDETATLQHAMVEQLMAVIGAPDDEDVARAADDVVRALDVRLRESPAPA' A
#
# COMPACT_ATOMS: atom_id res chain seq x y z
N MET A 1 10.72 3.49 -14.99
CA MET A 1 10.05 3.72 -13.71
C MET A 1 11.15 3.69 -12.67
N SER A 2 11.40 4.79 -11.97
CA SER A 2 12.44 4.82 -10.94
C SER A 2 11.89 4.15 -9.67
N ASP A 3 12.74 3.60 -8.81
CA ASP A 3 12.31 2.94 -7.56
C ASP A 3 11.40 3.80 -6.67
N ASN A 4 11.62 5.11 -6.73
CA ASN A 4 10.84 6.12 -6.03
C ASN A 4 9.41 6.27 -6.60
N ASP A 5 9.24 6.16 -7.92
CA ASP A 5 7.94 6.27 -8.58
C ASP A 5 7.02 5.10 -8.21
N GLU A 6 7.60 3.89 -8.10
CA GLU A 6 6.89 2.68 -7.69
C GLU A 6 6.46 2.75 -6.21
N THR A 7 7.36 3.21 -5.34
CA THR A 7 7.06 3.40 -3.92
C THR A 7 5.97 4.47 -3.73
N ALA A 8 6.02 5.58 -4.45
CA ALA A 8 4.99 6.62 -4.43
C ALA A 8 3.64 6.11 -4.93
N THR A 9 3.64 5.25 -5.95
CA THR A 9 2.42 4.59 -6.46
C THR A 9 1.78 3.69 -5.40
N LEU A 10 2.58 2.87 -4.70
CA LEU A 10 2.10 2.00 -3.63
C LEU A 10 1.59 2.80 -2.42
N GLN A 11 2.22 3.92 -2.08
CA GLN A 11 1.73 4.81 -1.02
C GLN A 11 0.38 5.45 -1.38
N HIS A 12 0.19 5.85 -2.64
CA HIS A 12 -1.09 6.39 -3.10
C HIS A 12 -2.19 5.33 -3.01
N ALA A 13 -1.92 4.12 -3.51
CA ALA A 13 -2.84 2.99 -3.43
C ALA A 13 -3.19 2.65 -1.96
N MET A 14 -2.25 2.74 -1.04
CA MET A 14 -2.50 2.51 0.39
C MET A 14 -3.53 3.50 0.96
N VAL A 15 -3.46 4.77 0.57
CA VAL A 15 -4.42 5.81 1.00
C VAL A 15 -5.81 5.55 0.41
N GLU A 16 -5.89 5.17 -0.86
CA GLU A 16 -7.16 4.80 -1.50
C GLU A 16 -7.81 3.59 -0.82
N GLN A 17 -7.03 2.56 -0.52
CA GLN A 17 -7.53 1.38 0.18
C GLN A 17 -7.97 1.69 1.61
N LEU A 18 -7.26 2.57 2.32
CA LEU A 18 -7.69 3.03 3.64
C LEU A 18 -9.05 3.75 3.57
N MET A 19 -9.24 4.60 2.58
CA MET A 19 -10.53 5.27 2.36
C MET A 19 -11.64 4.27 2.02
N ALA A 20 -11.34 3.23 1.23
CA ALA A 20 -12.29 2.18 0.90
C ALA A 20 -12.71 1.37 2.14
N VAL A 21 -11.76 0.97 3.00
CA VAL A 21 -12.03 0.27 4.26
C VAL A 21 -12.87 1.13 5.21
N ILE A 22 -12.61 2.44 5.28
CA ILE A 22 -13.45 3.36 6.08
C ILE A 22 -14.89 3.41 5.54
N GLY A 23 -15.07 3.36 4.21
CA GLY A 23 -16.38 3.36 3.56
C GLY A 23 -17.13 2.04 3.65
N ALA A 24 -16.42 0.91 3.76
CA ALA A 24 -16.97 -0.44 3.80
C ALA A 24 -16.15 -1.34 4.73
N PRO A 25 -16.25 -1.16 6.07
CA PRO A 25 -15.42 -1.86 7.04
C PRO A 25 -15.71 -3.38 7.12
N ASP A 26 -16.92 -3.80 6.77
CA ASP A 26 -17.36 -5.19 6.82
C ASP A 26 -17.18 -5.94 5.47
N ASP A 27 -16.62 -5.28 4.45
CA ASP A 27 -16.37 -5.89 3.15
C ASP A 27 -15.00 -6.61 3.17
N GLU A 28 -15.06 -7.95 3.18
CA GLU A 28 -13.87 -8.80 3.24
C GLU A 28 -12.97 -8.65 2.00
N ASP A 29 -13.53 -8.34 0.83
CA ASP A 29 -12.75 -8.18 -0.39
C ASP A 29 -12.00 -6.84 -0.38
N VAL A 30 -12.61 -5.79 0.16
CA VAL A 30 -11.94 -4.50 0.42
C VAL A 30 -10.81 -4.68 1.43
N ALA A 31 -11.05 -5.42 2.52
CA ALA A 31 -10.03 -5.70 3.52
C ALA A 31 -8.84 -6.50 2.94
N ARG A 32 -9.11 -7.49 2.08
CA ARG A 32 -8.07 -8.28 1.40
C ARG A 32 -7.25 -7.43 0.44
N ALA A 33 -7.90 -6.58 -0.36
CA ALA A 33 -7.21 -5.69 -1.29
C ALA A 33 -6.29 -4.68 -0.54
N ALA A 34 -6.74 -4.17 0.60
CA ALA A 34 -5.92 -3.31 1.45
C ALA A 34 -4.69 -4.04 2.02
N ASP A 35 -4.85 -5.29 2.48
CA ASP A 35 -3.74 -6.11 2.99
C ASP A 35 -2.66 -6.35 1.92
N ASP A 36 -3.08 -6.66 0.68
CA ASP A 36 -2.16 -6.89 -0.44
C ASP A 36 -1.30 -5.64 -0.75
N VAL A 37 -1.91 -4.46 -0.75
CA VAL A 37 -1.21 -3.19 -0.97
C VAL A 37 -0.22 -2.89 0.16
N VAL A 38 -0.60 -3.12 1.41
CA VAL A 38 0.29 -2.93 2.56
C VAL A 38 1.48 -3.89 2.50
N ARG A 39 1.27 -5.16 2.16
CA ARG A 39 2.37 -6.13 1.99
C ARG A 39 3.33 -5.73 0.87
N ALA A 40 2.79 -5.29 -0.27
CA ALA A 40 3.61 -4.83 -1.38
C ALA A 40 4.47 -3.62 -0.98
N LEU A 41 3.88 -2.65 -0.28
CA LEU A 41 4.61 -1.49 0.22
C LEU A 41 5.67 -1.87 1.27
N ASP A 42 5.37 -2.78 2.20
CA ASP A 42 6.32 -3.25 3.22
C ASP A 42 7.53 -3.95 2.58
N VAL A 43 7.31 -4.86 1.62
CA VAL A 43 8.40 -5.48 0.85
C VAL A 43 9.26 -4.40 0.19
N ARG A 44 8.61 -3.42 -0.44
CA ARG A 44 9.31 -2.36 -1.18
C ARG A 44 10.18 -1.48 -0.29
N LEU A 45 9.66 -1.09 0.88
CA LEU A 45 10.38 -0.27 1.85
C LEU A 45 11.53 -1.03 2.52
N ARG A 46 11.44 -2.36 2.63
CA ARG A 46 12.56 -3.20 3.11
C ARG A 46 13.67 -3.33 2.08
N GLU A 47 13.33 -3.32 0.79
CA GLU A 47 14.28 -3.40 -0.33
C GLU A 47 14.96 -2.05 -0.64
N SER A 48 14.33 -0.95 -0.27
CA SER A 48 14.93 0.38 -0.30
C SER A 48 15.54 0.73 1.05
N PRO A 49 16.84 0.47 1.30
CA PRO A 49 17.49 0.92 2.52
C PRO A 49 17.35 2.44 2.60
N ALA A 50 16.61 2.92 3.61
CA ALA A 50 16.62 4.32 3.97
C ALA A 50 18.09 4.74 4.21
N PRO A 51 18.53 5.92 3.72
CA PRO A 51 19.84 6.43 4.10
C PRO A 51 19.87 6.55 5.64
N ALA A 52 20.88 5.93 6.25
CA ALA A 52 21.14 5.98 7.68
C ALA A 52 21.44 7.41 8.18
#